data_AF-A0A0Q8F6D3-F1
#
_entry.id   AF-A0A0Q8F6D3-F1
#
_cell.length_a   1.000
_cell.length_b   1.000
_cell.length_c   1.000
_cell.angle_alpha   90.00
_cell.angle_beta   90.00
_cell.angle_gamma   90.00
#
_symmetry.space_group_name_H-M   'P 1'
#
loop_
_entity.id
_entity.type
_entity.pdbx_description
1 polymer ?
#
loop_
_entity_poly.entity_id
_entity_poly.type
_entity_poly.pdbx_seq_one_letter_code
_entity_poly.pdbx_strand_id
1 'polypeptide(L)'
;MRVRIVGRLIVSLAGILGAMPTASASEPAMPLPPGIYAFQHRFAEHPDLPSIRLEARIEGERITLTNHDRDDVFPRGVIAEGRVAWHAASRQWIIAAQPADATAIEVGGCSDGPEVVDLQRKIYWTC
;
A
#
# COMPACT_ATOMS: atom_id res chain seq x y z
N MET A 1 62.46 -31.41 43.76
CA MET A 1 61.30 -30.82 44.47
C MET A 1 60.50 -29.99 43.47
N ARG A 2 59.23 -30.38 43.21
CA ARG A 2 58.12 -29.65 42.50
C ARG A 2 58.32 -29.40 40.97
N VAL A 3 57.81 -30.24 40.05
CA VAL A 3 56.43 -30.42 39.51
C VAL A 3 55.78 -29.13 38.95
N ARG A 4 55.27 -29.22 37.70
CA ARG A 4 53.98 -28.70 37.12
C ARG A 4 54.19 -27.85 35.84
N ILE A 5 53.34 -27.80 34.81
CA ILE A 5 52.11 -28.49 34.34
C ILE A 5 51.91 -28.02 32.87
N VAL A 6 51.27 -28.88 32.07
CA VAL A 6 50.77 -28.66 30.70
C VAL A 6 49.77 -27.50 30.61
N GLY A 7 49.76 -26.74 29.51
CA GLY A 7 48.68 -25.78 29.25
C GLY A 7 48.53 -25.42 27.78
N ARG A 8 47.73 -26.19 27.04
CA ARG A 8 47.19 -25.83 25.71
C ARG A 8 46.30 -24.61 25.86
N LEU A 9 46.47 -23.59 25.01
CA LEU A 9 45.46 -22.54 24.80
C LEU A 9 44.82 -22.76 23.43
N ILE A 10 43.64 -23.40 23.42
CA ILE A 10 42.73 -23.40 22.29
C ILE A 10 41.81 -22.19 22.50
N VAL A 11 41.95 -21.17 21.66
CA VAL A 11 41.02 -20.04 21.64
C VAL A 11 39.85 -20.43 20.74
N SER A 12 38.75 -20.84 21.35
CA SER A 12 37.47 -21.06 20.65
C SER A 12 36.84 -19.72 20.33
N LEU A 13 36.78 -19.37 19.05
CA LEU A 13 36.06 -18.21 18.53
C LEU A 13 34.56 -18.56 18.45
N ALA A 14 33.82 -18.29 19.52
CA ALA A 14 32.37 -18.38 19.51
C ALA A 14 31.79 -17.17 18.77
N GLY A 15 31.48 -17.34 17.48
CA GLY A 15 30.74 -16.36 16.69
C GLY A 15 29.30 -16.28 17.18
N ILE A 16 28.96 -15.21 17.89
CA ILE A 16 27.59 -14.87 18.27
C ILE A 16 26.87 -14.44 16.99
N LEU A 17 26.08 -15.35 16.42
CA LEU A 17 25.13 -15.05 15.35
C LEU A 17 24.02 -14.20 15.97
N GLY A 18 24.16 -12.87 15.87
CA GLY A 18 23.14 -11.94 16.31
C GLY A 18 21.89 -12.09 15.44
N ALA A 19 20.81 -12.62 16.02
CA ALA A 19 19.49 -12.58 15.41
C ALA A 19 19.08 -11.11 15.28
N MET A 20 19.08 -10.58 14.06
CA MET A 20 18.52 -9.26 13.76
C MET A 20 17.00 -9.34 13.97
N PRO A 21 16.40 -8.51 14.83
CA PRO A 21 14.95 -8.44 14.94
C PRO A 21 14.39 -7.91 13.62
N THR A 22 13.62 -8.75 12.93
CA THR A 22 12.80 -8.34 11.80
C THR A 22 11.69 -7.43 12.34
N ALA A 23 11.87 -6.12 12.22
CA ALA A 23 10.79 -5.18 12.47
C ALA A 23 9.73 -5.38 11.38
N SER A 24 8.67 -6.14 11.69
CA SER A 24 7.43 -6.06 10.92
C SER A 24 6.92 -4.64 11.05
N ALA A 25 7.09 -3.84 10.01
CA ALA A 25 6.42 -2.55 9.91
C ALA A 25 4.91 -2.84 9.91
N SER A 26 4.22 -2.44 10.98
CA SER A 26 2.77 -2.54 11.06
C SER A 26 2.14 -1.74 9.93
N GLU A 27 1.07 -2.26 9.33
CA GLU A 27 0.23 -1.51 8.40
C GLU A 27 -0.21 -0.18 9.05
N PRO A 28 -0.08 0.96 8.34
CA PRO A 28 -0.57 2.23 8.85
C PRO A 28 -2.08 2.17 9.04
N ALA A 29 -2.60 2.88 10.04
CA ALA A 29 -4.05 3.01 10.19
C ALA A 29 -4.66 3.72 8.97
N MET A 30 -5.84 3.29 8.54
CA MET A 30 -6.58 3.94 7.46
C MET A 30 -6.85 5.42 7.83
N PRO A 31 -6.43 6.39 7.00
CA PRO A 31 -6.43 7.80 7.38
C PRO A 31 -7.79 8.50 7.25
N LEU A 32 -8.81 7.81 6.71
CA LEU A 32 -10.16 8.34 6.55
C LEU A 32 -11.17 7.47 7.31
N PRO A 33 -12.04 8.05 8.16
CA PRO A 33 -13.17 7.34 8.71
C PRO A 33 -14.24 7.09 7.62
N PRO A 34 -15.24 6.23 7.90
CA PRO A 34 -16.41 6.09 7.03
C PRO A 34 -17.09 7.43 6.76
N GLY A 35 -17.56 7.63 5.53
CA GLY A 35 -18.16 8.90 5.09
C GLY A 35 -18.20 9.07 3.58
N ILE A 36 -18.65 10.25 3.14
CA ILE A 36 -18.69 10.64 1.72
C ILE A 36 -17.67 11.76 1.51
N TYR A 37 -16.86 11.63 0.46
CA TYR A 37 -15.75 12.54 0.16
C TYR A 37 -15.69 12.89 -1.32
N ALA A 38 -15.24 14.10 -1.63
CA ALA A 38 -14.83 14.45 -2.98
C ALA A 38 -13.39 14.01 -3.21
N PHE A 39 -13.19 13.14 -4.19
CA PHE A 39 -11.89 12.70 -4.68
C PHE A 39 -11.57 13.37 -6.02
N GLN A 40 -10.30 13.67 -6.24
CA GLN A 40 -9.82 14.12 -7.54
C GLN A 40 -9.26 12.90 -8.30
N HIS A 41 -9.72 12.69 -9.53
CA HIS A 41 -9.05 11.75 -10.43
C HIS A 41 -7.77 12.38 -10.99
N ARG A 42 -6.70 11.59 -11.15
CA ARG A 42 -5.46 11.99 -11.83
C ARG A 42 -4.87 10.83 -12.64
N PHE A 43 -4.28 11.19 -13.77
CA PHE A 43 -3.52 10.26 -14.61
C PHE A 43 -2.10 10.06 -14.07
N ALA A 44 -1.67 8.81 -13.94
CA ALA A 44 -0.34 8.46 -13.45
C ALA A 44 0.76 8.91 -14.43
N GLU A 45 0.53 8.82 -15.74
CA GLU A 45 1.49 9.22 -16.78
C GLU A 45 1.60 10.74 -16.94
N HIS A 46 0.51 11.47 -16.69
CA HIS A 46 0.43 12.93 -16.82
C HIS A 46 -0.31 13.57 -15.64
N PRO A 47 0.31 13.63 -14.43
CA PRO A 47 -0.36 14.02 -13.18
C PRO A 47 -0.94 15.44 -13.12
N ASP A 48 -0.51 16.31 -14.03
CA ASP A 48 -0.93 17.70 -14.13
C ASP A 48 -2.02 17.92 -15.20
N LEU A 49 -2.36 16.88 -15.97
CA LEU A 49 -3.44 16.96 -16.95
C LEU A 49 -4.78 17.10 -16.20
N PRO A 50 -5.63 18.10 -16.56
CA PRO A 50 -6.92 18.30 -15.92
C PRO A 50 -7.79 17.05 -15.99
N SER A 51 -8.51 16.75 -14.92
CA SER A 51 -9.41 15.61 -14.86
C SER A 51 -10.57 15.84 -13.90
N ILE A 52 -11.39 14.81 -13.69
CA ILE A 52 -12.69 14.94 -13.04
C ILE A 52 -12.65 14.74 -11.52
N ARG A 53 -13.73 15.18 -10.87
CA ARG A 53 -14.02 14.86 -9.47
C ARG A 53 -14.89 13.61 -9.40
N LEU A 54 -14.60 12.75 -8.43
CA LEU A 54 -15.40 11.57 -8.09
C LEU A 54 -15.96 11.73 -6.68
N GLU A 55 -17.12 11.15 -6.43
CA GLU A 55 -17.60 10.91 -5.08
C GLU A 55 -17.04 9.58 -4.58
N ALA A 56 -16.38 9.59 -3.42
CA ALA A 56 -15.97 8.40 -2.71
C ALA A 56 -16.87 8.18 -1.51
N ARG A 57 -17.57 7.04 -1.48
CA ARG A 57 -18.28 6.55 -0.30
C ARG A 57 -17.41 5.50 0.39
N ILE A 58 -17.09 5.74 1.66
CA ILE A 58 -16.29 4.84 2.51
C ILE A 58 -17.19 4.24 3.59
N GLU A 59 -17.23 2.91 3.67
CA GLU A 59 -18.00 2.14 4.64
C GLU A 59 -17.10 1.08 5.29
N GLY A 60 -16.52 1.43 6.44
CA GLY A 60 -15.42 0.65 7.02
C GLY A 60 -14.22 0.67 6.07
N GLU A 61 -13.78 -0.50 5.65
CA GLU A 61 -12.69 -0.66 4.67
C GLU A 61 -13.20 -0.72 3.23
N ARG A 62 -14.51 -0.61 2.96
CA ARG A 62 -15.02 -0.59 1.58
C ARG A 62 -15.02 0.83 1.03
N ILE A 63 -14.60 0.99 -0.22
CA ILE A 63 -14.71 2.24 -0.98
C ILE A 63 -15.48 1.99 -2.28
N THR A 64 -16.38 2.92 -2.61
CA THR A 64 -17.01 3.02 -3.94
C THR A 64 -16.76 4.41 -4.50
N LEU A 65 -16.17 4.50 -5.69
CA LEU A 65 -15.93 5.73 -6.43
C LEU A 65 -16.98 5.88 -7.52
N THR A 66 -17.69 7.01 -7.54
CA THR A 66 -18.79 7.28 -8.47
C THR A 66 -18.56 8.60 -9.20
N ASN A 67 -18.71 8.59 -10.53
CA ASN A 67 -18.87 9.78 -11.33
C ASN A 67 -20.36 10.11 -11.48
N HIS A 68 -20.79 11.26 -10.99
CA HIS A 68 -22.17 11.73 -11.10
C HIS A 68 -22.43 12.55 -12.38
N ASP A 69 -21.36 13.03 -13.02
CA ASP A 69 -21.41 13.88 -14.19
C ASP A 69 -21.35 13.06 -15.48
N ARG A 70 -21.62 13.71 -16.62
CA ARG A 70 -21.28 13.16 -17.94
C ARG A 70 -19.93 13.76 -18.30
N ASP A 71 -18.94 12.90 -18.54
CA ASP A 71 -17.58 13.32 -18.85
C ASP A 71 -16.95 12.32 -19.83
N ASP A 72 -15.91 12.76 -20.53
CA ASP A 72 -15.17 11.95 -21.50
C ASP A 72 -14.05 11.13 -20.84
N VAL A 73 -13.63 11.48 -19.62
CA VAL A 73 -12.66 10.71 -18.83
C VAL A 73 -13.27 9.40 -18.34
N PHE A 74 -14.44 9.47 -17.71
CA PHE A 74 -15.20 8.30 -17.28
C PHE A 74 -16.69 8.49 -17.53
N PRO A 75 -17.43 7.43 -17.89
CA PRO A 75 -18.88 7.49 -17.99
C PRO A 75 -19.49 7.78 -16.61
N ARG A 76 -20.74 8.25 -16.62
CA ARG A 76 -21.53 8.36 -15.39
C ARG A 76 -21.73 6.98 -14.76
N GLY A 77 -21.51 6.87 -13.45
CA GLY A 77 -21.75 5.65 -12.68
C GLY A 77 -20.60 5.29 -11.75
N VAL A 78 -20.60 4.06 -11.26
CA VAL A 78 -19.50 3.52 -10.44
C VAL A 78 -18.28 3.31 -11.33
N ILE A 79 -17.16 3.89 -10.92
CA ILE A 79 -15.87 3.84 -11.62
C ILE A 79 -15.01 2.72 -11.06
N ALA A 80 -14.92 2.63 -9.73
CA ALA A 80 -14.17 1.59 -9.03
C ALA A 80 -14.83 1.27 -7.70
N GLU A 81 -14.71 0.03 -7.26
CA GLU A 81 -15.25 -0.45 -5.98
C GLU A 81 -14.39 -1.59 -5.44
N GLY A 82 -14.12 -1.56 -4.13
CA GLY A 82 -13.32 -2.62 -3.51
C GLY A 82 -13.05 -2.38 -2.03
N ARG A 83 -12.16 -3.20 -1.47
CA ARG A 83 -11.63 -3.01 -0.12
C ARG A 83 -10.39 -2.13 -0.21
N VAL A 84 -10.33 -1.08 0.59
CA VAL A 84 -9.13 -0.31 0.86
C VAL A 84 -8.15 -1.20 1.60
N ALA A 85 -6.99 -1.45 1.02
CA ALA A 85 -5.94 -2.27 1.63
C ALA A 85 -4.58 -1.57 1.52
N TRP A 86 -3.74 -1.72 2.54
CA TRP A 86 -2.35 -1.27 2.45
C TRP A 86 -1.53 -2.27 1.64
N HIS A 87 -0.97 -1.81 0.52
CA HIS A 87 -0.02 -2.58 -0.24
C HIS A 87 1.40 -2.33 0.31
N ALA A 88 1.90 -3.27 1.12
CA ALA A 88 3.14 -3.09 1.88
C ALA A 88 4.39 -2.91 1.00
N ALA A 89 4.44 -3.57 -0.16
CA ALA A 89 5.62 -3.52 -1.04
C ALA A 89 5.78 -2.15 -1.71
N SER A 90 4.69 -1.50 -2.13
CA SER A 90 4.74 -0.14 -2.72
C SER A 90 4.52 0.97 -1.69
N ARG A 91 4.06 0.63 -0.48
CA ARG A 91 3.68 1.57 0.58
C ARG A 91 2.58 2.54 0.13
N GLN A 92 1.56 2.00 -0.51
CA GLN A 92 0.41 2.76 -1.00
C GLN A 92 -0.89 2.07 -0.60
N TRP A 93 -1.95 2.86 -0.49
CA TRP A 93 -3.30 2.31 -0.38
C TRP A 93 -3.80 1.94 -1.77
N ILE A 94 -4.48 0.80 -1.86
CA ILE A 94 -5.05 0.29 -3.11
C ILE A 94 -6.54 0.01 -2.94
N ILE A 95 -7.24 -0.08 -4.07
CA ILE A 95 -8.60 -0.62 -4.14
C ILE A 95 -8.48 -2.09 -4.53
N ALA A 96 -8.51 -2.98 -3.53
CA ALA A 96 -8.44 -4.43 -3.72
C ALA A 96 -9.83 -4.98 -4.08
N ALA A 97 -9.95 -5.56 -5.28
CA ALA A 97 -11.14 -6.27 -5.71
C ALA A 97 -11.22 -7.68 -5.07
N GLN A 98 -10.07 -8.28 -4.80
CA GLN A 98 -9.93 -9.59 -4.18
C GLN A 98 -8.82 -9.61 -3.12
N PRO A 99 -8.78 -10.61 -2.21
CA PRO A 99 -7.75 -10.69 -1.17
C PRO A 99 -6.31 -10.73 -1.71
N ALA A 100 -6.07 -11.36 -2.86
CA ALA A 100 -4.75 -11.51 -3.45
C ALA A 100 -4.09 -10.19 -3.88
N ASP A 101 -4.89 -9.16 -4.13
CA ASP A 101 -4.42 -7.84 -4.59
C ASP A 101 -3.56 -7.14 -3.53
N ALA A 102 -3.78 -7.42 -2.24
CA ALA A 102 -2.99 -6.87 -1.14
C ALA A 102 -1.50 -7.30 -1.18
N THR A 103 -1.19 -8.33 -1.95
CA THR A 103 0.17 -8.87 -2.16
C THR A 103 0.54 -8.93 -3.64
N ALA A 104 -0.12 -8.13 -4.49
CA ALA A 104 0.22 -8.06 -5.91
C ALA A 104 1.69 -7.66 -6.10
N ILE A 105 2.33 -8.12 -7.17
CA ILE A 105 3.74 -7.77 -7.44
C ILE A 105 3.85 -6.28 -7.79
N GLU A 106 2.88 -5.79 -8.55
CA GLU A 106 2.78 -4.41 -9.00
C GLU A 106 1.40 -3.85 -8.63
N VAL A 107 1.34 -2.53 -8.46
CA VAL A 107 0.11 -1.76 -8.24
C VAL A 107 0.23 -0.44 -8.98
N GLY A 108 -0.90 0.19 -9.28
CA GLY A 108 -0.93 1.51 -9.90
C GLY A 108 -1.74 1.56 -11.18
N GLY A 109 -2.04 2.77 -11.62
CA GLY A 109 -2.97 3.00 -12.73
C GLY A 109 -2.54 2.39 -14.07
N CYS A 110 -1.24 2.20 -14.28
CA CYS A 110 -0.66 1.71 -15.54
C CYS A 110 -0.04 0.30 -15.43
N SER A 111 -0.39 -0.46 -14.39
CA SER A 111 -0.03 -1.87 -14.28
C SER A 111 -1.28 -2.75 -14.37
N ASP A 112 -1.08 -4.06 -14.53
CA ASP A 112 -2.17 -5.05 -14.40
C ASP A 112 -2.59 -5.28 -12.93
N GLY A 113 -1.97 -4.56 -12.00
CA GLY A 113 -2.23 -4.65 -10.58
C GLY A 113 -3.43 -3.81 -10.14
N PRO A 114 -3.77 -3.85 -8.84
CA PRO A 114 -4.84 -3.05 -8.29
C PRO A 114 -4.53 -1.54 -8.37
N GLU A 115 -5.60 -0.77 -8.55
CA GLU A 115 -5.54 0.69 -8.64
C GLU A 115 -5.11 1.31 -7.32
N VAL A 116 -4.38 2.43 -7.40
CA VAL A 116 -3.87 3.16 -6.24
C VAL A 116 -4.81 4.29 -5.86
N VAL A 117 -5.02 4.45 -4.55
CA VAL A 117 -5.79 5.55 -3.98
C VAL A 117 -4.94 6.28 -2.94
N ASP A 118 -4.83 7.60 -3.03
CA ASP A 118 -4.25 8.43 -1.97
C ASP A 118 -5.40 8.94 -1.10
N LEU A 119 -5.62 8.27 0.03
CA LEU A 119 -6.71 8.60 0.94
C LEU A 119 -6.49 9.94 1.66
N GLN A 120 -5.24 10.33 1.92
CA GLN A 120 -4.92 11.57 2.63
C GLN A 120 -5.16 12.78 1.72
N ARG A 121 -4.71 12.69 0.47
CA ARG A 121 -4.88 13.74 -0.55
C ARG A 121 -6.21 13.64 -1.29
N LYS A 122 -6.95 12.54 -1.08
CA LYS A 122 -8.21 12.20 -1.77
C LYS A 122 -8.02 12.15 -3.28
N ILE A 123 -7.04 11.37 -3.73
CA ILE A 123 -6.72 11.21 -5.15
C ILE A 123 -6.94 9.76 -5.56
N TYR A 124 -7.60 9.56 -6.70
CA TYR A 124 -7.71 8.27 -7.37
C TYR A 124 -6.84 8.28 -8.63
N TRP A 125 -5.98 7.28 -8.79
CA TRP A 125 -4.98 7.22 -9.85
C TRP A 125 -5.29 6.13 -10.86
N THR A 126 -5.42 6.49 -12.13
CA THR A 126 -5.44 5.54 -13.25
C THR A 126 -4.34 5.89 -14.27
N CYS A 127 -4.11 5.00 -15.24
CA CYS A 127 -3.64 5.44 -16.55
C CYS A 127 -4.79 6.15 -17.28
#